data_AF-A0A7X6N3R8-F1
#
_entry.id   AF-A0A7X6N3R8-F1
#
_cell.length_a   1.000
_cell.length_b   1.000
_cell.length_c   1.000
_cell.angle_alpha   90.00
_cell.angle_beta   90.00
_cell.angle_gamma   90.00
#
_symmetry.space_group_name_H-M   'P 1'
#
loop_
_entity.id
_entity.type
_entity.pdbx_description
1 polymer ?
#
loop_
_entity_poly.entity_id
_entity_poly.type
_entity_poly.pdbx_seq_one_letter_code
_entity_poly.pdbx_strand_id
1 'polypeptide(L)'
;MLVVICLVLVALLVGWLVEKIHLPAVIGQILAGLLFGPSLLNLDLPTDWLHWAGELGVWVLMYEAGIAVDAQLLKANFKIANRVAWLGALVPFTVFLIIELSLQQSLLIASFSGLVFAATSISITLAVLGSHHQLGSRLGSIILGAAIIDDIIAIIGLSGLTLLTSGGNVNPANLLPLVCFILGFISRRFAPFEAFNHGLVSIATWTVIPIFFAGIGLQINLLTLKSNLGPLVIWTIIAIITKMLGALVASKWSGLPTIEAAAIGSGMIARGEMALVILSAGLASHLITSNQFGFYTAVVTLTTVIAPFIMEPLFKRLH
;
A
#
# COMPACT_ATOMS: atom_id res chain seq x y z
N MET A 1 18.33 -14.90 14.99
CA MET A 1 18.36 -13.53 15.55
C MET A 1 19.39 -12.63 14.88
N LEU A 2 20.66 -13.05 14.75
CA LEU A 2 21.71 -12.26 14.08
C LEU A 2 21.37 -11.86 12.63
N VAL A 3 20.79 -12.78 11.85
CA VAL A 3 20.39 -12.52 10.45
C VAL A 3 19.30 -11.45 10.36
N VAL A 4 18.35 -11.42 11.30
CA VAL A 4 17.29 -10.40 11.35
C VAL A 4 17.87 -9.03 11.69
N ILE A 5 18.79 -8.96 12.66
CA ILE A 5 19.50 -7.71 12.96
C ILE A 5 20.27 -7.22 11.74
N CYS A 6 20.96 -8.13 11.04
CA CYS A 6 21.66 -7.81 9.80
C CYS A 6 20.70 -7.27 8.73
N LEU A 7 19.55 -7.92 8.53
CA LEU A 7 18.51 -7.47 7.61
C LEU A 7 18.05 -6.05 7.93
N VAL A 8 17.77 -5.74 9.21
CA VAL A 8 17.35 -4.40 9.65
C VAL A 8 18.44 -3.38 9.39
N LEU A 9 19.69 -3.66 9.76
CA LEU A 9 20.81 -2.75 9.55
C LEU A 9 21.04 -2.47 8.06
N VAL A 10 20.94 -3.49 7.21
CA VAL A 10 21.05 -3.32 5.76
C VAL A 10 19.84 -2.55 5.21
N ALA A 11 18.62 -2.85 5.66
CA ALA A 11 17.42 -2.11 5.25
C ALA A 11 17.49 -0.63 5.62
N LEU A 12 18.00 -0.30 6.81
CA LEU A 12 18.26 1.07 7.25
C LEU A 12 19.36 1.73 6.41
N LEU A 13 20.48 1.05 6.19
CA LEU A 13 21.60 1.57 5.41
C LEU A 13 21.20 1.85 3.95
N VAL A 14 20.57 0.88 3.30
CA VAL A 14 20.11 1.00 1.91
C VAL A 14 18.98 2.01 1.81
N GLY A 15 18.05 2.04 2.78
CA GLY A 15 17.02 3.09 2.88
C GLY A 15 17.62 4.49 2.93
N TRP A 16 18.61 4.70 3.80
CA TRP A 16 19.33 5.97 3.92
C TRP A 16 20.10 6.35 2.63
N LEU A 17 20.72 5.38 1.96
CA LEU A 17 21.38 5.61 0.66
C LEU A 17 20.38 6.01 -0.43
N VAL A 18 19.18 5.44 -0.41
CA VAL A 18 18.10 5.78 -1.34
C VAL A 18 17.52 7.16 -1.05
N GLU A 19 17.42 7.56 0.22
CA GLU A 19 17.04 8.94 0.58
C GLU A 19 18.04 9.97 0.05
N LYS A 20 19.34 9.64 0.02
CA LYS A 20 20.38 10.54 -0.55
C LYS A 20 20.17 10.83 -2.04
N ILE A 21 19.49 9.95 -2.77
CA ILE A 21 19.11 10.17 -4.17
C ILE A 21 17.68 10.73 -4.32
N HIS A 22 17.11 11.30 -3.25
CA HIS A 22 15.78 11.93 -3.20
C HIS A 22 14.62 10.96 -3.45
N LEU A 23 14.78 9.71 -3.05
CA LEU A 23 13.72 8.69 -3.12
C LEU A 23 13.29 8.25 -1.72
N PRO A 24 12.05 7.79 -1.52
CA PRO A 24 11.62 7.30 -0.22
C PRO A 24 12.47 6.11 0.27
N ALA A 25 12.90 6.13 1.54
CA ALA A 25 13.68 5.05 2.17
C ALA A 25 13.05 3.66 2.00
N VAL A 26 11.72 3.60 1.92
CA VAL A 26 10.93 2.39 1.67
C VAL A 26 11.46 1.59 0.48
N ILE A 27 11.84 2.26 -0.61
CA ILE A 27 12.39 1.61 -1.80
C ILE A 27 13.70 0.88 -1.45
N GLY A 28 14.57 1.51 -0.67
CA GLY A 28 15.82 0.90 -0.21
C GLY A 28 15.60 -0.27 0.75
N GLN A 29 14.59 -0.18 1.62
CA GLN A 29 14.24 -1.26 2.54
C GLN A 29 13.72 -2.51 1.79
N ILE A 30 12.88 -2.32 0.76
CA ILE A 30 12.43 -3.41 -0.12
C ILE A 30 13.62 -4.05 -0.86
N LEU A 31 14.53 -3.23 -1.41
CA LEU A 31 15.73 -3.72 -2.08
C LEU A 31 16.64 -4.54 -1.14
N ALA A 32 16.77 -4.13 0.12
CA ALA A 32 17.49 -4.91 1.13
C ALA A 32 16.86 -6.29 1.35
N GLY A 33 15.53 -6.35 1.40
CA GLY A 33 14.79 -7.62 1.42
C GLY A 33 15.06 -8.50 0.21
N LEU A 34 15.04 -7.91 -0.99
CA LEU A 34 15.33 -8.63 -2.22
C LEU A 34 16.75 -9.22 -2.23
N LEU A 35 17.74 -8.47 -1.73
CA LEU A 35 19.13 -8.92 -1.60
C LEU A 35 19.24 -10.14 -0.68
N PHE A 36 18.54 -10.12 0.45
CA PHE A 36 18.57 -11.21 1.43
C PHE A 36 17.68 -12.40 1.03
N GLY A 37 16.81 -12.20 0.04
CA GLY A 37 15.82 -13.17 -0.39
C GLY A 37 16.40 -14.41 -1.06
N PRO A 38 15.54 -15.42 -1.32
CA PRO A 38 15.92 -16.69 -1.93
C PRO A 38 16.54 -16.54 -3.32
N SER A 39 16.31 -15.39 -3.94
CA SER A 39 16.79 -15.05 -5.28
C SER A 39 18.27 -14.68 -5.35
N LEU A 40 18.89 -14.28 -4.24
CA LEU A 40 20.25 -13.72 -4.20
C LEU A 40 21.11 -14.38 -3.13
N LEU A 41 20.93 -14.00 -1.86
CA LEU A 41 21.73 -14.56 -0.76
C LEU A 41 21.13 -15.85 -0.18
N ASN A 42 19.83 -16.09 -0.38
CA ASN A 42 19.09 -17.26 0.11
C ASN A 42 19.40 -17.59 1.58
N LEU A 43 19.34 -16.56 2.42
CA LEU A 43 19.63 -16.71 3.85
C LEU A 43 18.41 -17.31 4.55
N ASP A 44 18.64 -18.35 5.36
CA ASP A 44 17.61 -18.94 6.22
C ASP A 44 17.16 -17.94 7.28
N LEU A 45 16.07 -17.23 6.97
CA LEU A 45 15.41 -16.29 7.85
C LEU A 45 14.26 -17.00 8.57
N PRO A 46 14.07 -16.76 9.89
CA PRO A 46 12.92 -17.29 10.60
C PRO A 46 11.62 -16.74 10.01
N THR A 47 10.84 -17.59 9.35
CA THR A 47 9.61 -17.21 8.64
C THR A 47 8.54 -16.66 9.57
N ASP A 48 8.40 -17.24 10.76
CA ASP A 48 7.38 -16.84 11.75
C ASP A 48 7.63 -15.43 12.27
N TRP A 49 8.91 -15.10 12.52
CA TRP A 49 9.29 -13.76 12.97
C TRP A 49 9.04 -12.72 11.88
N LEU A 50 9.36 -13.05 10.63
CA LEU A 50 9.16 -12.18 9.49
C LEU A 50 7.67 -11.86 9.27
N HIS A 51 6.81 -12.89 9.41
CA HIS A 51 5.37 -12.72 9.34
C HIS A 51 4.84 -11.80 10.44
N TRP A 52 5.20 -12.06 11.70
CA TRP A 52 4.70 -11.27 12.83
C TRP A 52 5.19 -9.82 12.78
N ALA A 53 6.46 -9.60 12.45
CA ALA A 53 7.00 -8.26 12.28
C ALA A 53 6.37 -7.53 11.09
N GLY A 54 6.00 -8.26 10.04
CA GLY A 54 5.26 -7.72 8.91
C GLY A 54 3.87 -7.23 9.30
N GLU A 55 3.11 -8.03 10.05
CA GLU A 55 1.78 -7.64 10.56
C GLU A 55 1.87 -6.41 11.47
N LEU A 56 2.81 -6.42 12.43
CA LEU A 56 3.04 -5.26 13.28
C LEU A 56 3.40 -4.01 12.48
N GLY A 57 4.20 -4.15 11.41
CA GLY A 57 4.56 -3.03 10.54
C GLY A 57 3.35 -2.40 9.88
N VAL A 58 2.45 -3.22 9.35
CA VAL A 58 1.17 -2.76 8.80
C VAL A 58 0.36 -2.02 9.87
N TRP A 59 0.25 -2.58 11.08
CA TRP A 59 -0.54 -1.97 12.15
C TRP A 59 0.00 -0.61 12.56
N VAL A 60 1.31 -0.47 12.72
CA VAL A 60 1.93 0.80 13.10
C VAL A 60 1.83 1.82 11.97
N LEU A 61 2.06 1.42 10.71
CA LEU A 61 1.90 2.31 9.56
C LEU A 61 0.46 2.85 9.45
N MET A 62 -0.54 2.00 9.66
CA MET A 62 -1.94 2.41 9.68
C MET A 62 -2.25 3.33 10.85
N TYR A 63 -1.69 3.08 12.03
CA TYR A 63 -1.83 3.96 13.18
C TYR A 63 -1.23 5.35 12.94
N GLU A 64 0.00 5.42 12.40
CA GLU A 64 0.66 6.67 12.01
C GLU A 64 -0.14 7.43 10.96
N ALA A 65 -0.67 6.72 9.96
CA ALA A 65 -1.57 7.29 8.97
C ALA A 65 -2.82 7.91 9.60
N GLY A 66 -3.41 7.27 10.61
CA GLY A 66 -4.53 7.80 11.39
C GLY A 66 -4.17 9.12 12.07
N ILE A 67 -2.99 9.21 12.69
CA ILE A 67 -2.49 10.43 13.36
C ILE A 67 -2.30 11.57 12.35
N ALA A 68 -1.84 11.28 11.13
CA ALA A 68 -1.55 12.30 10.13
C ALA A 68 -2.79 13.04 9.60
N VAL A 69 -3.99 12.46 9.73
CA VAL A 69 -5.22 12.96 9.10
C VAL A 69 -5.87 14.10 9.90
N ASP A 70 -6.14 15.21 9.21
CA ASP A 70 -6.91 16.33 9.76
C ASP A 70 -8.42 16.14 9.60
N ALA A 71 -9.14 16.04 10.72
CA ALA A 71 -10.58 15.79 10.73
C ALA A 71 -11.43 16.91 10.12
N GLN A 72 -11.02 18.17 10.25
CA GLN A 72 -11.78 19.31 9.71
C GLN A 72 -11.63 19.38 8.19
N LEU A 73 -10.41 19.22 7.68
CA LEU A 73 -10.13 19.19 6.25
C LEU A 73 -10.75 17.95 5.58
N LEU A 74 -10.69 16.79 6.25
CA LEU A 74 -11.35 15.57 5.77
C LEU A 74 -12.86 15.78 5.64
N LYS A 75 -13.51 16.35 6.66
CA LYS A 75 -14.95 16.64 6.64
C LYS A 75 -15.31 17.64 5.54
N ALA A 76 -14.49 18.68 5.35
CA ALA A 76 -14.71 19.68 4.31
C ALA A 76 -14.64 19.10 2.89
N ASN A 77 -13.74 18.14 2.66
CA ASN A 77 -13.50 17.55 1.34
C ASN A 77 -14.11 16.14 1.15
N PHE A 78 -14.87 15.65 2.12
CA PHE A 78 -15.41 14.28 2.16
C PHE A 78 -16.17 13.89 0.88
N LYS A 79 -16.98 14.81 0.31
CA LYS A 79 -17.73 14.53 -0.92
C LYS A 79 -16.83 14.24 -2.11
N ILE A 80 -15.70 14.95 -2.21
CA ILE A 80 -14.72 14.75 -3.29
C ILE A 80 -13.95 13.46 -3.02
N ALA A 81 -13.43 13.30 -1.80
CA ALA A 81 -12.70 12.11 -1.37
C ALA A 81 -13.51 10.82 -1.60
N ASN A 82 -14.80 10.82 -1.26
CA ASN A 82 -15.69 9.67 -1.48
C ASN A 82 -15.86 9.32 -2.97
N ARG A 83 -16.01 10.33 -3.85
CA ARG A 83 -16.08 10.06 -5.30
C ARG A 83 -14.76 9.51 -5.83
N VAL A 84 -13.64 10.06 -5.37
CA VAL A 84 -12.30 9.62 -5.73
C VAL A 84 -12.06 8.17 -5.28
N ALA A 85 -12.49 7.81 -4.08
CA ALA A 85 -12.39 6.43 -3.59
C ALA A 85 -13.20 5.46 -4.46
N TRP A 86 -14.51 5.71 -4.62
CA TRP A 86 -15.38 4.80 -5.38
C TRP A 86 -14.92 4.60 -6.83
N LEU A 87 -14.65 5.68 -7.56
CA LEU A 87 -14.21 5.57 -8.96
C LEU A 87 -12.75 5.12 -9.06
N GLY A 88 -11.89 5.52 -8.12
CA GLY A 88 -10.51 5.09 -8.02
C GLY A 88 -10.37 3.61 -7.65
N ALA A 89 -11.34 3.00 -6.96
CA ALA A 89 -11.37 1.58 -6.67
C ALA A 89 -12.09 0.78 -7.77
N LEU A 90 -13.23 1.27 -8.26
CA LEU A 90 -14.06 0.55 -9.23
C LEU A 90 -13.36 0.33 -10.58
N VAL A 91 -12.62 1.33 -11.07
CA VAL A 91 -11.91 1.24 -12.36
C VAL A 91 -10.84 0.13 -12.34
N PRO A 92 -9.85 0.12 -11.44
CA PRO A 92 -8.90 -1.00 -11.38
C PRO A 92 -9.60 -2.32 -11.06
N PHE A 93 -10.58 -2.35 -10.14
CA PHE A 93 -11.31 -3.58 -9.82
C PHE A 93 -11.93 -4.23 -11.06
N THR A 94 -12.68 -3.45 -11.84
CA THR A 94 -13.36 -3.95 -13.05
C THR A 94 -12.38 -4.36 -14.14
N VAL A 95 -11.32 -3.60 -14.36
CA VAL A 95 -10.31 -3.92 -15.38
C VAL A 95 -9.58 -5.21 -15.04
N PHE A 96 -9.10 -5.38 -13.81
CA PHE A 96 -8.43 -6.61 -13.41
C PHE A 96 -9.39 -7.81 -13.35
N LEU A 97 -10.64 -7.60 -12.94
CA LEU A 97 -11.67 -8.64 -13.03
C LEU A 97 -11.84 -9.13 -14.48
N ILE A 98 -11.95 -8.22 -15.45
CA ILE A 98 -12.10 -8.58 -16.87
C ILE A 98 -10.84 -9.28 -17.39
N ILE A 99 -9.65 -8.79 -17.03
CA ILE A 99 -8.37 -9.40 -17.46
C ILE A 99 -8.28 -10.84 -16.95
N GLU A 100 -8.49 -11.08 -15.67
CA GLU A 100 -8.39 -12.44 -15.10
C GLU A 100 -9.45 -13.40 -15.66
N LEU A 101 -10.69 -12.93 -15.86
CA LEU A 101 -11.71 -13.74 -16.53
C LEU A 101 -11.31 -14.08 -17.97
N SER A 102 -10.68 -13.13 -18.68
CA SER A 102 -10.17 -13.35 -20.05
C SER A 102 -9.01 -14.36 -20.08
N LEU A 103 -8.28 -14.50 -18.96
CA LEU A 103 -7.25 -15.52 -18.75
C LEU A 103 -7.82 -16.84 -18.21
N GLN A 104 -9.14 -17.03 -18.28
CA GLN A 104 -9.86 -18.22 -17.83
C GLN A 104 -9.71 -18.51 -16.33
N GLN A 105 -9.41 -17.49 -15.52
CA GLN A 105 -9.46 -17.63 -14.06
C GLN A 105 -10.92 -17.64 -13.57
N SER A 106 -11.14 -18.23 -12.40
CA SER A 106 -12.47 -18.21 -11.77
C SER A 106 -12.88 -16.79 -11.38
N LEU A 107 -14.20 -16.52 -11.31
CA LEU A 107 -14.73 -15.22 -10.87
C LEU A 107 -14.19 -14.80 -9.50
N LEU A 108 -13.95 -15.79 -8.63
CA LEU A 108 -13.40 -15.61 -7.30
C LEU A 108 -11.97 -15.06 -7.34
N ILE A 109 -11.09 -15.67 -8.15
CA ILE A 109 -9.70 -15.21 -8.36
C ILE A 109 -9.68 -13.86 -9.08
N ALA A 110 -10.57 -13.67 -10.07
CA ALA A 110 -10.68 -12.42 -10.81
C ALA A 110 -11.11 -11.25 -9.91
N SER A 111 -12.11 -11.47 -9.05
CA SER A 111 -12.56 -10.49 -8.06
C SER A 111 -11.47 -10.20 -7.02
N PHE A 112 -10.72 -11.22 -6.63
CA PHE A 112 -9.58 -11.07 -5.72
C PHE A 112 -8.46 -10.22 -6.32
N SER A 113 -8.05 -10.49 -7.57
CA SER A 113 -7.09 -9.65 -8.30
C SER A 113 -7.59 -8.21 -8.43
N GLY A 114 -8.86 -8.03 -8.78
CA GLY A 114 -9.52 -6.72 -8.79
C GLY A 114 -9.41 -5.99 -7.45
N LEU A 115 -9.61 -6.69 -6.33
CA LEU A 115 -9.52 -6.12 -4.99
C LEU A 115 -8.08 -5.72 -4.63
N VAL A 116 -7.11 -6.59 -4.89
CA VAL A 116 -5.68 -6.33 -4.66
C VAL A 116 -5.25 -5.06 -5.40
N PHE A 117 -5.61 -4.95 -6.68
CA PHE A 117 -5.19 -3.81 -7.49
C PHE A 117 -6.06 -2.57 -7.29
N ALA A 118 -7.20 -2.67 -6.62
CA ALA A 118 -8.00 -1.53 -6.20
C ALA A 118 -7.51 -0.91 -4.88
N ALA A 119 -6.85 -1.66 -4.00
CA ALA A 119 -6.34 -1.15 -2.73
C ALA A 119 -5.20 -0.13 -2.92
N THR A 120 -5.23 0.95 -2.14
CA THR A 120 -4.24 2.06 -2.16
C THR A 120 -3.36 1.99 -0.89
N SER A 121 -2.18 2.61 -0.90
CA SER A 121 -1.35 2.82 0.29
C SER A 121 -1.37 4.27 0.73
N ILE A 122 -1.65 4.50 2.01
CA ILE A 122 -1.61 5.83 2.62
C ILE A 122 -0.17 6.21 2.94
N SER A 123 0.65 5.26 3.40
CA SER A 123 1.97 5.49 3.98
C SER A 123 2.97 6.13 3.00
N ILE A 124 3.04 5.63 1.76
CA ILE A 124 3.96 6.16 0.74
C ILE A 124 3.50 7.56 0.31
N THR A 125 2.21 7.75 0.13
CA THR A 125 1.62 9.02 -0.26
C THR A 125 1.79 10.08 0.82
N LEU A 126 1.70 9.71 2.10
CA LEU A 126 2.03 10.58 3.23
C LEU A 126 3.49 11.03 3.20
N ALA A 127 4.43 10.11 2.92
CA ALA A 127 5.85 10.47 2.83
C ALA A 127 6.11 11.53 1.75
N VAL A 128 5.49 11.37 0.57
CA VAL A 128 5.63 12.33 -0.54
C VAL A 128 4.87 13.64 -0.27
N LEU A 129 3.67 13.60 0.31
CA LEU A 129 2.95 14.81 0.69
C LEU A 129 3.70 15.59 1.79
N GLY A 130 4.32 14.88 2.73
CA GLY A 130 5.11 15.45 3.81
C GLY A 130 6.33 16.19 3.31
N SER A 131 7.08 15.63 2.36
CA SER A 131 8.27 16.28 1.79
C SER A 131 7.93 17.60 1.06
N HIS A 132 6.69 17.75 0.60
CA HIS A 132 6.19 18.94 -0.09
C HIS A 132 5.31 19.86 0.79
N HIS A 133 5.20 19.61 2.11
CA HIS A 133 4.34 20.38 3.02
C HIS A 133 2.85 20.41 2.63
N GLN A 134 2.37 19.37 1.95
CA GLN A 134 1.00 19.29 1.40
C GLN A 134 0.04 18.43 2.26
N LEU A 135 0.51 17.91 3.41
CA LEU A 135 -0.31 17.07 4.31
C LEU A 135 -1.56 17.80 4.83
N GLY A 136 -1.41 19.07 5.20
CA GLY A 136 -2.50 19.93 5.67
C GLY A 136 -3.23 20.68 4.55
N SER A 137 -3.03 20.31 3.29
CA SER A 137 -3.66 20.99 2.16
C SER A 137 -4.98 20.34 1.77
N ARG A 138 -5.75 21.05 0.93
CA ARG A 138 -6.97 20.51 0.33
C ARG A 138 -6.69 19.20 -0.43
N LEU A 139 -5.62 19.15 -1.22
CA LEU A 139 -5.24 17.96 -1.99
C LEU A 139 -4.84 16.80 -1.08
N GLY A 140 -4.02 17.07 -0.06
CA GLY A 140 -3.65 16.07 0.94
C GLY A 140 -4.88 15.46 1.60
N SER A 141 -5.83 16.29 2.05
CA SER A 141 -7.06 15.80 2.69
C SER A 141 -7.97 14.98 1.76
N ILE A 142 -8.01 15.29 0.45
CA ILE A 142 -8.77 14.52 -0.53
C ILE A 142 -8.12 13.15 -0.73
N ILE A 143 -6.80 13.11 -0.91
CA ILE A 143 -6.05 11.87 -1.17
C ILE A 143 -6.12 10.96 0.05
N LEU A 144 -5.82 11.48 1.24
CA LEU A 144 -5.89 10.72 2.49
C LEU A 144 -7.32 10.24 2.78
N GLY A 145 -8.31 11.11 2.58
CA GLY A 145 -9.71 10.75 2.75
C GLY A 145 -10.17 9.65 1.79
N ALA A 146 -9.74 9.71 0.53
CA ALA A 146 -10.07 8.70 -0.46
C ALA A 146 -9.41 7.35 -0.11
N ALA A 147 -8.15 7.36 0.31
CA ALA A 147 -7.43 6.15 0.67
C ALA A 147 -8.04 5.42 1.88
N ILE A 148 -8.54 6.16 2.89
CA ILE A 148 -9.27 5.56 4.02
C ILE A 148 -10.53 4.82 3.55
N ILE A 149 -11.30 5.44 2.64
CA ILE A 149 -12.52 4.85 2.11
C ILE A 149 -12.16 3.63 1.24
N ASP A 150 -11.10 3.72 0.44
CA ASP A 150 -10.56 2.58 -0.33
C ASP A 150 -10.22 1.40 0.58
N ASP A 151 -9.56 1.63 1.72
CA ASP A 151 -9.19 0.56 2.66
C ASP A 151 -10.41 -0.10 3.30
N ILE A 152 -11.45 0.69 3.62
CA ILE A 152 -12.74 0.15 4.10
C ILE A 152 -13.40 -0.71 3.01
N ILE A 153 -13.44 -0.22 1.76
CA ILE A 153 -13.98 -0.98 0.62
C ILE A 153 -13.18 -2.27 0.41
N ALA A 154 -11.85 -2.20 0.50
CA ALA A 154 -10.94 -3.32 0.36
C ALA A 154 -11.21 -4.40 1.42
N ILE A 155 -11.39 -4.01 2.67
CA ILE A 155 -11.69 -4.92 3.78
C ILE A 155 -13.08 -5.56 3.64
N ILE A 156 -14.09 -4.79 3.26
CA ILE A 156 -15.44 -5.32 3.02
C ILE A 156 -15.41 -6.33 1.87
N GLY A 157 -14.72 -6.00 0.77
CA GLY A 157 -14.53 -6.89 -0.37
C GLY A 157 -13.78 -8.17 0.02
N LEU A 158 -12.70 -8.05 0.80
CA LEU A 158 -11.92 -9.20 1.27
C LEU A 158 -12.77 -10.11 2.16
N SER A 159 -13.51 -9.52 3.12
CA SER A 159 -14.41 -10.25 4.00
C SER A 159 -15.45 -11.03 3.20
N GLY A 160 -16.07 -10.37 2.20
CA GLY A 160 -17.00 -11.02 1.28
C GLY A 160 -16.38 -12.20 0.52
N LEU A 161 -15.16 -12.04 -0.01
CA LEU A 161 -14.46 -13.12 -0.73
C LEU A 161 -14.08 -14.28 0.20
N THR A 162 -13.58 -13.99 1.41
CA THR A 162 -13.20 -15.03 2.38
C THR A 162 -14.39 -15.85 2.89
N LEU A 163 -15.57 -15.23 3.02
CA LEU A 163 -16.81 -15.95 3.35
C LEU A 163 -17.13 -17.04 2.32
N LEU A 164 -16.84 -16.79 1.04
CA LEU A 164 -17.09 -17.73 -0.05
C LEU A 164 -16.06 -18.87 -0.11
N THR A 165 -14.85 -18.67 0.43
CA THR A 165 -13.76 -19.67 0.39
C THR A 165 -13.65 -20.50 1.65
N SER A 166 -13.86 -19.88 2.81
CA SER A 166 -13.48 -20.44 4.11
C SER A 166 -14.67 -20.97 4.91
N GLY A 167 -15.74 -21.39 4.22
CA GLY A 167 -16.93 -21.97 4.84
C GLY A 167 -17.65 -21.01 5.82
N GLY A 168 -17.54 -19.70 5.60
CA GLY A 168 -18.19 -18.67 6.43
C GLY A 168 -17.36 -18.15 7.61
N ASN A 169 -16.10 -18.58 7.80
CA ASN A 169 -15.25 -18.06 8.87
C ASN A 169 -14.40 -16.87 8.38
N VAL A 170 -14.73 -15.65 8.84
CA VAL A 170 -13.94 -14.44 8.55
C VAL A 170 -12.89 -14.29 9.64
N ASN A 171 -11.62 -14.22 9.28
CA ASN A 171 -10.56 -13.95 10.25
C ASN A 171 -10.65 -12.49 10.72
N PRO A 172 -10.96 -12.22 12.01
CA PRO A 172 -11.04 -10.86 12.53
C PRO A 172 -9.70 -10.10 12.44
N ALA A 173 -8.57 -10.81 12.35
CA ALA A 173 -7.25 -10.21 12.20
C ALA A 173 -7.14 -9.32 10.94
N ASN A 174 -7.93 -9.62 9.90
CA ASN A 174 -7.96 -8.81 8.67
C ASN A 174 -8.50 -7.38 8.91
N LEU A 175 -9.20 -7.14 10.03
CA LEU A 175 -9.72 -5.83 10.42
C LEU A 175 -8.72 -4.99 11.25
N LEU A 176 -7.68 -5.62 11.79
CA LEU A 176 -6.72 -4.95 12.69
C LEU A 176 -6.05 -3.71 12.06
N PRO A 177 -5.63 -3.70 10.78
CA PRO A 177 -5.09 -2.50 10.14
C PRO A 177 -6.03 -1.29 10.23
N LEU A 178 -7.33 -1.48 9.95
CA LEU A 178 -8.34 -0.41 10.05
C LEU A 178 -8.59 0.01 11.49
N VAL A 179 -8.60 -0.94 12.43
CA VAL A 179 -8.72 -0.62 13.87
C VAL A 179 -7.54 0.25 14.32
N CYS A 180 -6.31 -0.10 13.93
CA CYS A 180 -5.12 0.71 14.20
C CYS A 180 -5.23 2.11 13.60
N PHE A 181 -5.73 2.23 12.36
CA PHE A 181 -5.99 3.53 11.75
C PHE A 181 -6.98 4.38 12.57
N ILE A 182 -8.12 3.81 12.96
CA ILE A 182 -9.14 4.49 13.76
C ILE A 182 -8.55 4.92 15.11
N LEU A 183 -7.77 4.06 15.77
CA LEU A 183 -7.10 4.39 17.03
C LEU A 183 -6.11 5.55 16.85
N GLY A 184 -5.34 5.57 15.76
CA GLY A 184 -4.45 6.68 15.41
C GLY A 184 -5.22 7.98 15.23
N PHE A 185 -6.30 7.96 14.45
CA PHE A 185 -7.17 9.10 14.20
C PHE A 185 -7.82 9.66 15.48
N ILE A 186 -8.28 8.77 16.37
CA ILE A 186 -8.83 9.16 17.67
C ILE A 186 -7.74 9.74 18.57
N SER A 187 -6.56 9.11 18.62
CA SER A 187 -5.45 9.54 19.47
C SER A 187 -4.97 10.95 19.17
N ARG A 188 -5.03 11.38 17.90
CA ARG A 188 -4.71 12.76 17.46
C ARG A 188 -5.49 13.82 18.22
N ARG A 189 -6.71 13.52 18.69
CA ARG A 189 -7.57 14.48 19.41
C ARG A 189 -7.16 14.70 20.87
N PHE A 190 -6.28 13.86 21.41
CA PHE A 190 -5.91 13.87 22.81
C PHE A 190 -4.45 14.31 22.96
N ALA A 191 -4.24 15.54 23.46
CA ALA A 191 -2.91 16.09 23.75
C ALA A 191 -1.99 15.16 24.59
N PRO A 192 -2.48 14.38 25.58
CA PRO A 192 -1.62 13.45 26.35
C PRO A 192 -0.95 12.36 25.51
N PHE A 193 -1.49 12.07 24.32
CA PHE A 193 -0.95 11.03 23.45
C PHE A 193 0.18 11.53 22.54
N GLU A 194 0.45 12.83 22.45
CA GLU A 194 1.48 13.35 21.53
C GLU A 194 2.87 12.76 21.82
N ALA A 195 3.31 12.78 23.08
CA ALA A 195 4.61 12.24 23.47
C ALA A 195 4.69 10.71 23.26
N PHE A 196 3.60 10.00 23.55
CA PHE A 196 3.50 8.55 23.35
C PHE A 196 3.55 8.20 21.86
N ASN A 197 2.81 8.93 21.03
CA ASN A 197 2.75 8.76 19.58
C ASN A 197 4.12 8.98 18.95
N HIS A 198 4.84 10.04 19.35
CA HIS A 198 6.21 10.26 18.91
C HIS A 198 7.15 9.11 19.28
N GLY A 199 7.04 8.59 20.51
CA GLY A 199 7.83 7.43 20.94
C GLY A 199 7.54 6.17 20.12
N LEU A 200 6.26 5.84 19.93
CA LEU A 200 5.84 4.68 19.15
C LEU A 200 6.30 4.76 17.68
N VAL A 201 6.04 5.88 17.03
CA VAL A 201 6.42 6.10 15.62
C VAL A 201 7.95 6.07 15.48
N SER A 202 8.69 6.65 16.43
CA SER A 202 10.15 6.59 16.42
C SER A 202 10.65 5.15 16.55
N ILE A 203 10.13 4.36 17.50
CA ILE A 203 10.56 2.96 17.64
C ILE A 203 10.25 2.18 16.36
N ALA A 204 9.07 2.37 15.77
CA ALA A 204 8.65 1.65 14.58
C ALA A 204 9.48 1.99 13.34
N THR A 205 9.80 3.27 13.13
CA THR A 205 10.64 3.73 12.01
C THR A 205 12.05 3.13 12.05
N TRP A 206 12.62 2.91 13.23
CA TRP A 206 13.94 2.30 13.39
C TRP A 206 13.92 0.77 13.39
N THR A 207 12.77 0.13 13.59
CA THR A 207 12.69 -1.33 13.77
C THR A 207 11.63 -1.99 12.88
N VAL A 208 10.36 -1.81 13.20
CA VAL A 208 9.23 -2.54 12.61
C VAL A 208 9.06 -2.22 11.12
N ILE A 209 9.14 -0.94 10.72
CA ILE A 209 8.92 -0.49 9.35
C ILE A 209 9.98 -1.07 8.39
N PRO A 210 11.29 -0.97 8.67
CA PRO A 210 12.32 -1.63 7.86
C PRO A 210 12.12 -3.14 7.73
N ILE A 211 11.69 -3.82 8.80
CA ILE A 211 11.44 -5.28 8.76
C ILE A 211 10.26 -5.58 7.84
N PHE A 212 9.17 -4.83 7.93
CA PHE A 212 8.01 -5.01 7.07
C PHE A 212 8.36 -4.85 5.60
N PHE A 213 9.03 -3.75 5.23
CA PHE A 213 9.39 -3.50 3.83
C PHE A 213 10.45 -4.46 3.30
N ALA A 214 11.44 -4.84 4.12
CA ALA A 214 12.36 -5.91 3.76
C ALA A 214 11.65 -7.26 3.63
N GLY A 215 10.63 -7.52 4.47
CA GLY A 215 9.76 -8.69 4.40
C GLY A 215 9.09 -8.86 3.05
N ILE A 216 8.58 -7.76 2.48
CA ILE A 216 8.02 -7.74 1.12
C ILE A 216 9.09 -8.13 0.09
N GLY A 217 10.29 -7.55 0.20
CA GLY A 217 11.41 -7.84 -0.67
C GLY A 217 11.82 -9.32 -0.66
N LEU A 218 11.79 -9.96 0.51
CA LEU A 218 12.15 -11.37 0.70
C LEU A 218 11.19 -12.33 -0.02
N GLN A 219 9.92 -11.93 -0.18
CA GLN A 219 8.90 -12.75 -0.83
C GLN A 219 8.98 -12.71 -2.36
N ILE A 220 9.79 -11.82 -2.93
CA ILE A 220 9.93 -11.67 -4.38
C ILE A 220 10.92 -12.69 -4.94
N ASN A 221 10.44 -13.58 -5.80
CA ASN A 221 11.27 -14.55 -6.53
C ASN A 221 11.70 -14.03 -7.91
N LEU A 222 12.98 -13.65 -8.06
CA LEU A 222 13.53 -13.09 -9.29
C LEU A 222 13.51 -14.07 -10.47
N LEU A 223 13.57 -15.38 -10.23
CA LEU A 223 13.52 -16.37 -11.31
C LEU A 223 12.13 -16.42 -11.93
N THR A 224 11.09 -16.45 -11.09
CA THR A 224 9.68 -16.40 -11.52
C THR A 224 9.33 -15.06 -12.19
N LEU A 225 9.98 -13.96 -11.77
CA LEU A 225 9.82 -12.67 -12.44
C LEU A 225 10.52 -12.63 -13.80
N LYS A 226 11.75 -13.17 -13.91
CA LYS A 226 12.48 -13.23 -15.18
C LYS A 226 11.72 -14.02 -16.24
N SER A 227 11.06 -15.12 -15.87
CA SER A 227 10.24 -15.89 -16.80
C SER A 227 8.94 -15.16 -17.21
N ASN A 228 8.46 -14.22 -16.40
CA ASN A 228 7.17 -13.54 -16.59
C ASN A 228 7.30 -12.01 -16.72
N LEU A 229 8.42 -11.51 -17.26
CA LEU A 229 8.67 -10.07 -17.37
C LEU A 229 7.62 -9.32 -18.20
N GLY A 230 7.14 -9.93 -19.29
CA GLY A 230 6.10 -9.34 -20.14
C GLY A 230 4.80 -9.06 -19.36
N PRO A 231 4.15 -10.08 -18.78
CA PRO A 231 2.99 -9.90 -17.92
C PRO A 231 3.25 -8.97 -16.74
N LEU A 232 4.42 -9.03 -16.10
CA LEU A 232 4.74 -8.16 -14.96
C LEU A 232 4.67 -6.67 -15.33
N VAL A 233 5.29 -6.29 -16.44
CA VAL A 233 5.30 -4.90 -16.93
C VAL A 233 3.89 -4.48 -17.33
N ILE A 234 3.16 -5.35 -18.03
CA ILE A 234 1.78 -5.07 -18.47
C ILE A 234 0.86 -4.84 -17.25
N TRP A 235 0.90 -5.74 -16.25
CA TRP A 235 0.08 -5.59 -15.04
C TRP A 235 0.44 -4.32 -14.30
N THR A 236 1.73 -4.00 -14.16
CA THR A 236 2.19 -2.77 -13.51
C THR A 236 1.67 -1.52 -14.22
N ILE A 237 1.77 -1.47 -15.55
CA ILE A 237 1.28 -0.34 -16.34
C ILE A 237 -0.23 -0.20 -16.21
N ILE A 238 -0.98 -1.29 -16.36
CA ILE A 238 -2.45 -1.28 -16.21
C ILE A 238 -2.82 -0.83 -14.79
N ALA A 239 -2.13 -1.34 -13.78
CA ALA A 239 -2.36 -1.01 -12.38
C ALA A 239 -2.13 0.48 -12.11
N ILE A 240 -1.11 1.10 -12.71
CA ILE A 240 -0.85 2.54 -12.61
C ILE A 240 -1.94 3.33 -13.34
N ILE A 241 -2.19 3.01 -14.61
CA ILE A 241 -3.10 3.75 -15.48
C ILE A 241 -4.52 3.74 -14.94
N THR A 242 -5.05 2.55 -14.61
CA THR A 242 -6.44 2.40 -14.15
C THR A 242 -6.69 3.17 -12.86
N LYS A 243 -5.75 3.10 -11.91
CA LYS A 243 -5.84 3.78 -10.63
C LYS A 243 -5.75 5.30 -10.77
N MET A 244 -4.76 5.76 -11.54
CA MET A 244 -4.57 7.18 -11.82
C MET A 244 -5.77 7.78 -12.56
N LEU A 245 -6.27 7.10 -13.60
CA LEU A 245 -7.40 7.58 -14.38
C LEU A 245 -8.70 7.62 -13.58
N GLY A 246 -9.00 6.58 -12.78
CA GLY A 246 -10.21 6.56 -11.95
C GLY A 246 -10.27 7.74 -10.99
N ALA A 247 -9.16 8.00 -10.28
CA ALA A 247 -9.06 9.12 -9.35
C ALA A 247 -9.01 10.50 -10.05
N LEU A 248 -8.35 10.60 -11.20
CA LEU A 248 -8.30 11.83 -12.01
C LEU A 248 -9.69 12.21 -12.53
N VAL A 249 -10.42 11.26 -13.11
CA VAL A 249 -11.77 11.49 -13.64
C VAL A 249 -12.72 11.89 -12.51
N ALA A 250 -12.66 11.22 -11.36
CA ALA A 250 -13.46 11.56 -10.19
C ALA A 250 -13.19 12.98 -9.66
N SER A 251 -11.91 13.35 -9.60
CA SER A 251 -11.47 14.69 -9.18
C SER A 251 -11.94 15.76 -10.17
N LYS A 252 -11.86 15.45 -11.48
CA LYS A 252 -12.34 16.31 -12.56
C LYS A 252 -13.85 16.55 -12.50
N TRP A 253 -14.63 15.50 -12.32
CA TRP A 253 -16.08 15.59 -12.13
C TRP A 253 -16.47 16.35 -10.85
N SER A 254 -15.53 16.53 -9.94
CA SER A 254 -15.70 17.34 -8.74
C SER A 254 -15.27 18.80 -8.92
N GLY A 255 -14.94 19.23 -10.14
CA GLY A 255 -14.65 20.61 -10.51
C GLY A 255 -13.19 21.04 -10.31
N LEU A 256 -12.26 20.10 -10.08
CA LEU A 256 -10.86 20.43 -9.82
C LEU A 256 -10.07 20.75 -11.11
N PRO A 257 -9.10 21.68 -11.06
CA PRO A 257 -8.14 21.92 -12.14
C PRO A 257 -7.41 20.65 -12.57
N THR A 258 -6.91 20.60 -13.81
CA THR A 258 -6.30 19.38 -14.36
C THR A 258 -5.07 18.96 -13.59
N ILE A 259 -4.26 19.93 -13.20
CA ILE A 259 -3.04 19.67 -12.43
C ILE A 259 -3.36 19.11 -11.03
N GLU A 260 -4.38 19.65 -10.36
CA GLU A 260 -4.85 19.15 -9.06
C GLU A 260 -5.45 17.75 -9.17
N ALA A 261 -6.29 17.50 -10.19
CA ALA A 261 -6.87 16.19 -10.45
C ALA A 261 -5.81 15.14 -10.80
N ALA A 262 -4.77 15.53 -11.56
CA ALA A 262 -3.63 14.65 -11.86
C ALA A 262 -2.79 14.37 -10.61
N ALA A 263 -2.57 15.38 -9.76
CA ALA A 263 -1.86 15.20 -8.48
C ALA A 263 -2.62 14.22 -7.56
N ILE A 264 -3.95 14.36 -7.43
CA ILE A 264 -4.78 13.39 -6.70
C ILE A 264 -4.69 12.01 -7.34
N GLY A 265 -4.81 11.90 -8.66
CA GLY A 265 -4.67 10.64 -9.37
C GLY A 265 -3.32 9.96 -9.11
N SER A 266 -2.22 10.72 -9.12
CA SER A 266 -0.89 10.21 -8.85
C SER A 266 -0.69 9.76 -7.39
N GLY A 267 -1.27 10.50 -6.44
CA GLY A 267 -1.23 10.16 -5.02
C GLY A 267 -2.02 8.90 -4.66
N MET A 268 -2.87 8.40 -5.56
CA MET A 268 -3.62 7.16 -5.38
C MET A 268 -2.96 5.95 -6.05
N ILE A 269 -1.83 6.10 -6.77
CA ILE A 269 -1.18 5.00 -7.50
C ILE A 269 -0.53 3.99 -6.57
N ALA A 270 0.09 4.48 -5.48
CA ALA A 270 0.86 3.66 -4.57
C ALA A 270 -0.02 2.54 -4.01
N ARG A 271 0.45 1.31 -4.14
CA ARG A 271 -0.08 0.14 -3.44
C ARG A 271 0.86 -0.18 -2.30
N GLY A 272 0.38 -0.87 -1.27
CA GLY A 272 1.22 -1.10 -0.10
C GLY A 272 0.56 -2.07 0.85
N GLU A 273 0.59 -1.71 2.12
CA GLU A 273 0.18 -2.49 3.27
C GLU A 273 -1.15 -3.22 3.06
N MET A 274 -2.22 -2.52 2.63
CA MET A 274 -3.53 -3.13 2.47
C MET A 274 -3.60 -4.14 1.32
N ALA A 275 -2.89 -3.90 0.21
CA ALA A 275 -2.79 -4.87 -0.87
C ALA A 275 -2.09 -6.16 -0.41
N LEU A 276 -1.07 -6.04 0.46
CA LEU A 276 -0.33 -7.17 1.01
C LEU A 276 -1.13 -7.95 2.06
N VAL A 277 -1.95 -7.27 2.85
CA VAL A 277 -2.93 -7.91 3.75
C VAL A 277 -3.90 -8.77 2.94
N ILE A 278 -4.47 -8.23 1.85
CA ILE A 278 -5.34 -8.98 0.95
C ILE A 278 -4.62 -10.19 0.36
N LEU A 279 -3.39 -9.99 -0.15
CA LEU A 279 -2.58 -11.07 -0.72
C LEU A 279 -2.29 -12.18 0.28
N SER A 280 -1.92 -11.82 1.50
CA SER A 280 -1.62 -12.78 2.58
C SER A 280 -2.87 -13.56 2.98
N ALA A 281 -4.01 -12.88 3.11
CA ALA A 281 -5.29 -13.51 3.38
C ALA A 281 -5.70 -14.48 2.26
N GLY A 282 -5.49 -14.11 1.00
CA GLY A 282 -5.75 -14.99 -0.15
C GLY A 282 -4.83 -16.22 -0.20
N LEU A 283 -3.56 -16.07 0.16
CA LEU A 283 -2.64 -17.21 0.24
C LEU A 283 -3.04 -18.15 1.38
N ALA A 284 -3.38 -17.59 2.55
CA ALA A 284 -3.80 -18.35 3.73
C ALA A 284 -5.13 -19.09 3.53
N SER A 285 -6.05 -18.55 2.73
CA SER A 285 -7.32 -19.21 2.38
C SER A 285 -7.21 -20.17 1.20
N HIS A 286 -6.00 -20.39 0.68
CA HIS A 286 -5.73 -21.16 -0.55
C HIS A 286 -6.45 -20.64 -1.80
N LEU A 287 -6.86 -19.36 -1.79
CA LEU A 287 -7.50 -18.69 -2.91
C LEU A 287 -6.51 -18.42 -4.05
N ILE A 288 -5.26 -18.14 -3.71
CA ILE A 288 -4.18 -17.93 -4.68
C ILE A 288 -3.01 -18.88 -4.39
N THR A 289 -2.29 -19.22 -5.46
CA THR A 289 -1.04 -20.00 -5.37
C THR A 289 0.14 -19.13 -4.93
N SER A 290 1.22 -19.74 -4.42
CA SER A 290 2.46 -19.03 -4.10
C SER A 290 3.05 -18.27 -5.30
N ASN A 291 2.85 -18.78 -6.52
CA ASN A 291 3.27 -18.11 -7.76
C ASN A 291 2.47 -16.83 -8.01
N GLN A 292 1.14 -16.89 -7.86
CA GLN A 292 0.27 -15.70 -7.98
C GLN A 292 0.57 -14.68 -6.87
N PHE A 293 0.78 -15.15 -5.64
CA PHE A 293 1.18 -14.29 -4.52
C PHE A 293 2.48 -13.54 -4.82
N GLY A 294 3.53 -14.25 -5.26
CA GLY A 294 4.81 -13.62 -5.61
C GLY A 294 4.69 -12.65 -6.79
N PHE A 295 3.90 -13.01 -7.82
CA PHE A 295 3.66 -12.14 -8.97
C PHE A 295 2.91 -10.85 -8.59
N TYR A 296 1.79 -10.95 -7.88
CA TYR A 296 1.03 -9.78 -7.44
C TYR A 296 1.82 -8.92 -6.45
N THR A 297 2.58 -9.53 -5.54
CA THR A 297 3.48 -8.80 -4.63
C THR A 297 4.52 -8.00 -5.40
N ALA A 298 5.09 -8.55 -6.47
CA ALA A 298 6.02 -7.84 -7.33
C ALA A 298 5.36 -6.67 -8.07
N VAL A 299 4.14 -6.85 -8.60
CA VAL A 299 3.39 -5.75 -9.22
C VAL A 299 3.10 -4.64 -8.19
N VAL A 300 2.59 -5.00 -7.00
CA VAL A 300 2.35 -4.06 -5.89
C VAL A 300 3.63 -3.28 -5.58
N THR A 301 4.74 -3.98 -5.37
CA THR A 301 6.06 -3.40 -5.12
C THR A 301 6.53 -2.46 -6.23
N LEU A 302 6.39 -2.84 -7.50
CA LEU A 302 6.76 -1.97 -8.61
C LEU A 302 5.90 -0.71 -8.65
N THR A 303 4.59 -0.83 -8.42
CA THR A 303 3.69 0.33 -8.37
C THR A 303 4.01 1.26 -7.20
N THR A 304 4.40 0.71 -6.04
CA THR A 304 4.93 1.44 -4.87
C THR A 304 6.17 2.25 -5.24
N VAL A 305 7.16 1.60 -5.86
CA VAL A 305 8.45 2.21 -6.23
C VAL A 305 8.25 3.31 -7.27
N ILE A 306 7.35 3.11 -8.24
CA ILE A 306 7.10 4.05 -9.33
C ILE A 306 6.27 5.26 -8.87
N ALA A 307 5.37 5.11 -7.89
CA ALA A 307 4.44 6.16 -7.51
C ALA A 307 5.10 7.52 -7.15
N PRO A 308 6.16 7.60 -6.32
CA PRO A 308 6.85 8.85 -6.02
C PRO A 308 7.37 9.58 -7.26
N PHE A 309 7.91 8.85 -8.25
CA PHE A 309 8.43 9.43 -9.49
C PHE A 309 7.34 10.09 -10.35
N ILE A 310 6.11 9.59 -10.27
CA ILE A 310 4.95 10.18 -10.96
C ILE A 310 4.40 11.36 -10.16
N MET A 311 4.39 11.22 -8.83
CA MET A 311 3.76 12.17 -7.92
C MET A 311 4.59 13.46 -7.74
N GLU A 312 5.89 13.36 -7.48
CA GLU A 312 6.74 14.52 -7.20
C GLU A 312 6.68 15.64 -8.26
N PRO A 313 6.78 15.36 -9.58
CA PRO A 313 6.76 16.42 -10.58
C PRO A 313 5.44 17.20 -10.63
N LEU A 314 4.32 16.54 -10.27
CA LEU A 314 3.01 17.18 -10.24
C LEU A 314 2.87 18.11 -9.04
N PHE A 315 3.37 17.69 -7.87
CA PHE A 315 3.37 18.52 -6.67
C PHE A 315 4.35 19.70 -6.76
N LYS A 316 5.49 19.55 -7.43
CA LYS A 316 6.42 20.66 -7.72
C LYS A 316 5.79 21.78 -8.56
N ARG A 317 4.79 21.47 -9.41
CA ARG A 317 4.08 22.44 -10.26
C ARG A 317 2.92 23.16 -9.57
N LEU A 318 2.56 22.74 -8.36
CA LEU A 318 1.48 23.34 -7.57
C LEU A 318 1.99 24.44 -6.61
N HIS A 319 3.30 24.72 -6.65
CA HIS A 319 3.97 25.86 -6.02
C HIS A 319 4.22 26.95 -7.06
#